data_AF-A0A3R9LFF0-F1
#
_entry.id   AF-A0A3R9LFF0-F1
#
_cell.length_a   1.000
_cell.length_b   1.000
_cell.length_c   1.000
_cell.angle_alpha   90.00
_cell.angle_beta   90.00
_cell.angle_gamma   90.00
#
_symmetry.space_group_name_H-M   'P 1'
#
loop_
_entity.id
_entity.type
_entity.pdbx_description
1 polymer ?
#
loop_
_entity_poly.entity_id
_entity_poly.type
_entity_poly.pdbx_seq_one_letter_code
_entity_poly.pdbx_strand_id
1 'polypeptide(L)'
;MLNIDNDCKIAMKRDMLKKAFKQNIPVFKLIDNKFNKIPEYKQGNNYKFTNYPYIEFTEHHKEFMDSSIGTFEYFLRCNKHIFLNPDNAKTVTDMISCFRIECRNGFFHTHNLNDWDLVEKIRRNAIYLYFVLLGSCIIPERRRRELNLIYHDQFDELCKKIRDFKKYNIYFVFEYEDGIKHKLVYDIHNNTIEFNDDGLEHYDGLLFYKVDEFEDSLKQIDKGELEDKKLYLTRDNLPKKIFGVHRKHRNYEYEEIIF
;
A
#
# COMPACT_ATOMS: atom_id res chain seq x y z
N MET A 1 -2.60 12.11 4.06
CA MET A 1 -2.11 11.63 2.76
C MET A 1 -0.64 11.91 2.48
N LEU A 2 0.09 12.70 3.27
CA LEU A 2 1.51 12.98 3.00
C LEU A 2 2.36 12.55 4.19
N ASN A 3 3.40 11.78 3.91
CA ASN A 3 4.45 11.46 4.87
C ASN A 3 5.12 12.80 5.26
N ILE A 4 5.00 13.17 6.52
CA ILE A 4 5.38 14.51 6.99
C ILE A 4 6.92 14.67 7.09
N ASP A 5 7.66 13.59 6.89
CA ASP A 5 9.11 13.51 7.12
C ASP A 5 9.95 13.42 5.83
N ASN A 6 9.38 13.77 4.66
CA ASN A 6 10.03 13.59 3.34
C ASN A 6 10.72 14.86 2.79
N ASP A 7 11.23 15.78 3.61
CA ASP A 7 11.88 17.02 3.13
C ASP A 7 11.01 17.84 2.14
N CYS A 8 9.69 17.72 2.29
CA CYS A 8 8.74 18.34 1.38
C CYS A 8 8.70 19.86 1.60
N LYS A 9 8.55 20.61 0.51
CA LYS A 9 8.27 22.05 0.57
C LYS A 9 6.83 22.31 0.15
N ILE A 10 6.08 23.01 1.01
CA ILE A 10 4.67 23.35 0.79
C ILE A 10 4.52 24.85 0.50
N ALA A 11 3.54 25.18 -0.35
CA ALA A 11 3.12 26.56 -0.51
C ALA A 11 2.42 27.05 0.77
N MET A 12 2.82 28.22 1.23
CA MET A 12 2.30 28.86 2.43
C MET A 12 1.27 29.93 2.05
N LYS A 13 0.25 30.10 2.91
CA LYS A 13 -0.70 31.21 2.81
C LYS A 13 0.04 32.55 2.93
N ARG A 14 -0.21 33.49 2.01
CA ARG A 14 0.56 34.75 1.92
C ARG A 14 0.42 35.63 3.16
N ASP A 15 -0.73 35.62 3.81
CA ASP A 15 -1.02 36.35 5.05
C ASP A 15 -0.24 35.81 6.27
N MET A 16 0.14 34.52 6.24
CA MET A 16 0.94 33.87 7.29
C MET A 16 2.44 34.16 7.20
N LEU A 17 2.90 34.86 6.15
CA LEU A 17 4.31 35.18 5.93
C LEU A 17 4.96 35.91 7.11
N LYS A 18 4.27 36.91 7.68
CA LYS A 18 4.78 37.66 8.84
C LYS A 18 4.91 36.77 10.08
N LYS A 19 3.98 35.82 10.26
CA LYS A 19 4.01 34.86 11.38
C LYS A 19 5.19 33.91 11.23
N ALA A 20 5.44 33.41 10.03
CA ALA A 20 6.55 32.50 9.74
C ALA A 20 7.90 33.13 10.10
N PHE A 21 8.13 34.38 9.68
CA PHE A 21 9.36 35.10 10.02
C PHE A 21 9.49 35.38 11.53
N LYS A 22 8.40 35.75 12.21
CA LYS A 22 8.42 35.93 13.69
C LYS A 22 8.78 34.65 14.44
N GLN A 23 8.46 33.49 13.86
CA GLN A 23 8.78 32.18 14.42
C GLN A 23 10.12 31.62 13.92
N ASN A 24 10.92 32.42 13.21
CA ASN A 24 12.19 32.00 12.60
C ASN A 24 12.05 30.80 11.65
N ILE A 25 10.89 30.62 11.02
CA ILE A 25 10.66 29.58 10.02
C ILE A 25 11.34 29.98 8.71
N PRO A 26 12.22 29.15 8.14
CA PRO A 26 12.82 29.42 6.83
C PRO A 26 11.77 29.50 5.72
N VAL A 27 11.78 30.61 4.98
CA VAL A 27 10.89 30.83 3.83
C VAL A 27 11.70 30.76 2.54
N PHE A 28 11.12 30.15 1.51
CA PHE A 28 11.73 29.92 0.20
C PHE A 28 10.88 30.53 -0.92
N LYS A 29 11.56 30.88 -2.02
CA LYS A 29 10.95 31.21 -3.32
C LYS A 29 11.38 30.17 -4.35
N LEU A 30 10.44 29.71 -5.18
CA LEU A 30 10.72 28.86 -6.32
C LEU A 30 11.10 29.72 -7.54
N ILE A 31 12.30 29.54 -8.07
CA ILE A 31 12.84 30.20 -9.28
C ILE A 31 13.47 29.10 -10.14
N ASP A 32 13.06 28.95 -11.40
CA ASP A 32 13.60 27.95 -12.33
C ASP A 32 13.67 26.53 -11.73
N ASN A 33 12.59 26.10 -11.08
CA ASN A 33 12.47 24.84 -10.35
C ASN A 33 13.46 24.63 -9.20
N LYS A 34 14.09 25.70 -8.70
CA LYS A 34 15.00 25.68 -7.55
C LYS A 34 14.46 26.53 -6.41
N PHE A 35 14.54 26.00 -5.19
CA PHE A 35 14.17 26.71 -3.98
C PHE A 35 15.32 27.59 -3.51
N ASN A 36 15.04 28.88 -3.40
CA ASN A 36 15.98 29.87 -2.91
C ASN A 36 15.49 30.38 -1.56
N LYS A 37 16.31 30.26 -0.52
CA LYS A 37 16.00 30.77 0.82
C LYS A 37 15.94 32.30 0.76
N ILE A 38 14.90 32.86 1.38
CA ILE A 38 14.71 34.30 1.45
C ILE A 38 15.40 34.82 2.70
N PRO A 39 16.17 35.93 2.61
CA PRO A 39 16.71 36.59 3.78
C PRO A 39 15.59 37.08 4.71
N GLU A 40 15.90 37.24 6.00
CA GLU A 40 14.94 37.60 7.05
C GLU A 40 14.04 38.79 6.67
N TYR A 41 12.84 38.82 7.24
CA TYR A 41 11.91 39.93 7.06
C TYR A 41 12.42 41.19 7.73
N LYS A 42 13.07 42.07 6.95
CA LYS A 42 13.29 43.45 7.36
C LYS A 42 11.97 44.22 7.23
N GLN A 43 11.54 44.92 8.28
CA GLN A 43 10.37 45.81 8.23
C GLN A 43 10.50 46.72 7.00
N GLY A 44 9.55 46.61 6.06
CA GLY A 44 9.56 47.36 4.79
C GLY A 44 9.85 46.54 3.52
N ASN A 45 10.28 45.28 3.62
CA ASN A 45 10.48 44.43 2.44
C ASN A 45 9.13 43.94 1.88
N ASN A 46 8.69 44.57 0.78
CA ASN A 46 7.61 44.04 -0.06
C ASN A 46 8.17 42.90 -0.93
N TYR A 47 8.31 41.70 -0.35
CA TYR A 47 8.67 40.52 -1.13
C TYR A 47 7.60 40.22 -2.18
N LYS A 48 7.94 40.46 -3.46
CA LYS A 48 7.11 40.07 -4.60
C LYS A 48 7.39 38.61 -4.96
N PHE A 49 6.48 37.74 -4.53
CA PHE A 49 6.45 36.34 -4.95
C PHE A 49 5.85 36.26 -6.36
N THR A 50 6.54 35.58 -7.25
CA THR A 50 6.01 35.24 -8.59
C THR A 50 4.80 34.32 -8.45
N ASN A 51 4.92 33.31 -7.58
CA ASN A 51 3.84 32.38 -7.24
C ASN A 51 3.55 32.42 -5.72
N TYR A 52 4.04 31.43 -4.98
CA TYR A 52 3.79 31.26 -3.55
C TYR A 52 5.10 31.42 -2.75
N PRO A 53 5.03 31.89 -1.49
CA PRO A 53 6.08 31.61 -0.52
C PRO A 53 6.02 30.12 -0.15
N TYR A 54 7.17 29.50 0.06
CA TYR A 54 7.26 28.09 0.45
C TYR A 54 7.96 27.94 1.80
N ILE A 55 7.61 26.89 2.53
CA ILE A 55 8.28 26.49 3.78
C ILE A 55 8.49 24.98 3.75
N GLU A 56 9.38 24.49 4.61
CA GLU A 56 9.50 23.05 4.86
C GLU A 56 8.27 22.55 5.62
N PHE A 57 7.71 21.45 5.11
CA PHE A 57 6.55 20.83 5.70
C PHE A 57 6.95 20.02 6.92
N THR A 58 6.31 20.32 8.04
CA THR A 58 6.37 19.56 9.28
C THR A 58 4.96 19.52 9.87
N GLU A 59 4.72 18.63 10.84
CA GLU A 59 3.42 18.56 11.53
C GLU A 59 3.05 19.90 12.16
N HIS A 60 4.03 20.59 12.74
CA HIS A 60 3.87 21.90 13.36
C HIS A 60 3.59 23.01 12.35
N HIS A 61 3.94 22.83 11.07
CA HIS A 61 3.75 23.84 10.03
C HIS A 61 2.46 23.67 9.22
N LYS A 62 1.61 22.68 9.54
CA LYS A 62 0.34 22.45 8.81
C LYS A 62 -0.55 23.69 8.73
N GLU A 63 -0.58 24.52 9.77
CA GLU A 63 -1.42 25.73 9.79
C GLU A 63 -1.07 26.76 8.70
N PHE A 64 0.19 26.76 8.26
CA PHE A 64 0.72 27.65 7.24
C PHE A 64 0.37 27.21 5.83
N MET A 65 0.00 25.93 5.63
CA MET A 65 -0.25 25.34 4.32
C MET A 65 -1.45 26.00 3.64
N ASP A 66 -1.26 26.45 2.41
CA ASP A 66 -2.36 26.80 1.53
C ASP A 66 -2.95 25.51 0.93
N SER A 67 -4.21 25.21 1.27
CA SER A 67 -4.90 23.98 0.90
C SER A 67 -5.67 24.08 -0.43
N SER A 68 -5.46 25.13 -1.22
CA SER A 68 -6.09 25.24 -2.53
C SER A 68 -5.59 24.13 -3.48
N ILE A 69 -6.42 23.71 -4.43
CA ILE A 69 -5.99 22.74 -5.45
C ILE A 69 -4.85 23.28 -6.33
N GLY A 70 -4.77 24.61 -6.48
CA GLY A 70 -3.66 25.26 -7.20
C GLY A 70 -2.34 25.10 -6.47
N THR A 71 -2.32 25.25 -5.15
CA THR A 71 -1.11 25.01 -4.35
C THR A 71 -0.78 23.53 -4.22
N PHE A 72 -1.79 22.66 -4.22
CA PHE A 72 -1.61 21.20 -4.30
C PHE A 72 -0.93 20.76 -5.60
N GLU A 73 -1.31 21.34 -6.74
CA GLU A 73 -0.63 21.11 -8.03
C GLU A 73 0.88 21.41 -7.93
N TYR A 74 1.25 22.57 -7.36
CA TYR A 74 2.65 22.95 -7.18
C TYR A 74 3.37 22.06 -6.17
N PHE A 75 2.68 21.65 -5.10
CA PHE A 75 3.23 20.72 -4.11
C PHE A 75 3.70 19.43 -4.80
N LEU A 76 2.84 18.81 -5.60
CA LEU A 76 3.18 17.57 -6.30
C LEU A 76 4.32 17.77 -7.32
N ARG A 77 4.31 18.90 -8.03
CA ARG A 77 5.33 19.25 -9.03
C ARG A 77 6.72 19.41 -8.39
N CYS A 78 6.78 20.00 -7.20
CA CYS A 78 8.03 20.30 -6.51
C CYS A 78 8.56 19.14 -5.66
N ASN A 79 7.69 18.20 -5.27
CA ASN A 79 8.03 17.10 -4.38
C ASN A 79 7.97 15.75 -5.12
N LYS A 80 8.69 15.63 -6.24
CA LYS A 80 8.62 14.43 -7.12
C LYS A 80 9.00 13.11 -6.42
N HIS A 81 9.79 13.18 -5.36
CA HIS A 81 10.22 12.01 -4.58
C HIS A 81 9.07 11.33 -3.82
N ILE A 82 7.89 11.95 -3.71
CA ILE A 82 6.73 11.31 -3.09
C ILE A 82 6.03 10.31 -4.03
N PHE A 83 6.38 10.30 -5.32
CA PHE A 83 5.82 9.39 -6.29
C PHE A 83 6.61 8.08 -6.32
N LEU A 84 5.92 6.97 -6.57
CA LEU A 84 6.55 5.66 -6.80
C LEU A 84 7.50 5.71 -8.00
N ASN A 85 7.11 6.47 -9.04
CA ASN A 85 7.96 6.83 -10.16
C ASN A 85 8.01 8.36 -10.30
N PRO A 86 9.14 9.02 -9.99
CA PRO A 86 9.30 10.47 -10.09
C PRO A 86 9.00 11.06 -11.48
N ASP A 87 9.14 10.27 -12.56
CA ASP A 87 8.87 10.73 -13.93
C ASP A 87 7.38 10.96 -14.18
N ASN A 88 6.52 10.23 -13.46
CA ASN A 88 5.06 10.39 -13.54
C ASN A 88 4.58 11.70 -12.91
N ALA A 89 5.40 12.37 -12.08
CA ALA A 89 5.01 13.57 -11.37
C ALA A 89 4.45 14.64 -12.31
N LYS A 90 5.06 14.85 -13.48
CA LYS A 90 4.58 15.81 -14.48
C LYS A 90 3.17 15.44 -14.95
N THR A 91 2.98 14.21 -15.40
CA THR A 91 1.69 13.73 -15.91
C THR A 91 0.59 13.87 -14.86
N VAL A 92 0.84 13.43 -13.62
CA VAL A 92 -0.13 13.55 -12.54
C VAL A 92 -0.44 15.01 -12.21
N THR A 93 0.58 15.88 -12.18
CA THR A 93 0.37 17.32 -11.94
C THR A 93 -0.42 17.99 -13.07
N ASP A 94 -0.20 17.57 -14.32
CA ASP A 94 -0.91 18.09 -15.49
C ASP A 94 -2.39 17.64 -15.42
N MET A 95 -2.69 16.41 -14.99
CA MET A 95 -4.08 15.95 -14.75
C MET A 95 -4.80 16.78 -13.69
N ILE A 96 -4.12 17.14 -12.60
CA ILE A 96 -4.69 18.01 -11.55
C ILE A 96 -4.91 19.43 -12.06
N SER A 97 -3.98 19.94 -12.87
CA SER A 97 -4.12 21.24 -13.52
C SER A 97 -5.34 21.26 -14.46
N CYS A 98 -5.49 20.23 -15.30
CA CYS A 98 -6.67 20.04 -16.14
C CYS A 98 -7.94 19.98 -15.31
N PHE A 99 -8.01 19.18 -14.24
CA PHE A 99 -9.18 19.13 -13.37
C PHE A 99 -9.49 20.49 -12.73
N ARG A 100 -8.47 21.23 -12.29
CA ARG A 100 -8.62 22.57 -11.71
C ARG A 100 -9.23 23.56 -12.71
N ILE A 101 -8.77 23.55 -13.96
CA ILE A 101 -9.21 24.47 -15.02
C ILE A 101 -10.60 24.05 -15.53
N GLU A 102 -10.75 22.77 -15.89
CA GLU A 102 -11.89 22.22 -16.62
C GLU A 102 -13.04 21.72 -15.73
N CYS A 103 -12.86 21.60 -14.42
CA CYS A 103 -13.92 21.09 -13.54
C CYS A 103 -14.21 22.01 -12.34
N ARG A 104 -13.22 22.74 -11.80
CA ARG A 104 -13.40 23.58 -10.61
C ARG A 104 -13.68 25.04 -10.94
N ASN A 105 -12.82 25.68 -11.73
CA ASN A 105 -12.78 27.15 -11.82
C ASN A 105 -13.89 27.76 -12.73
N GLY A 106 -14.69 26.95 -13.44
CA GLY A 106 -15.79 27.43 -14.28
C GLY A 106 -17.15 26.77 -14.04
N PHE A 107 -17.21 25.58 -13.43
CA PHE A 107 -18.38 24.69 -13.57
C PHE A 107 -19.25 24.52 -12.32
N PHE A 108 -18.80 24.94 -11.14
CA PHE A 108 -19.63 24.95 -9.92
C PHE A 108 -20.14 26.35 -9.54
N HIS A 109 -20.26 27.26 -10.51
CA HIS A 109 -21.05 28.46 -10.31
C HIS A 109 -22.54 28.09 -10.29
N THR A 110 -23.35 28.82 -9.51
CA THR A 110 -24.76 28.51 -9.24
C THR A 110 -25.62 28.24 -10.48
N HIS A 111 -25.27 28.82 -11.64
CA HIS A 111 -25.99 28.62 -12.90
C HIS A 111 -25.67 27.29 -13.61
N ASN A 112 -24.56 26.63 -13.28
CA ASN A 112 -24.11 25.37 -13.89
C ASN A 112 -24.52 24.12 -13.09
N LEU A 113 -25.07 24.30 -11.88
CA LEU A 113 -25.54 23.21 -11.02
C LEU A 113 -26.80 22.50 -11.54
N ASN A 114 -27.48 23.09 -12.52
CA ASN A 114 -28.69 22.51 -13.12
C ASN A 114 -28.38 21.49 -14.22
N ASP A 115 -27.12 21.38 -14.65
CA ASP A 115 -26.68 20.36 -15.61
C ASP A 115 -26.17 19.13 -14.86
N TRP A 116 -27.03 18.11 -14.75
CA TRP A 116 -26.71 16.89 -14.01
C TRP A 116 -25.63 16.04 -14.70
N ASP A 117 -25.58 16.04 -16.03
CA ASP A 117 -24.57 15.30 -16.79
C ASP A 117 -23.17 15.89 -16.53
N LEU A 118 -23.09 17.22 -16.44
CA LEU A 118 -21.86 17.91 -16.05
C LEU A 118 -21.43 17.56 -14.62
N VAL A 119 -22.37 17.54 -13.66
CA VAL A 119 -22.09 17.14 -12.27
C VAL A 119 -21.56 15.71 -12.23
N GLU A 120 -22.18 14.78 -12.95
CA GLU A 120 -21.73 13.40 -13.03
C GLU A 120 -20.34 13.26 -13.68
N LYS A 121 -20.07 14.02 -14.75
CA LYS A 121 -18.75 14.06 -15.39
C LYS A 121 -17.67 14.55 -14.40
N ILE A 122 -17.95 15.62 -13.65
CA ILE A 122 -17.00 16.13 -12.65
C ILE A 122 -16.77 15.11 -11.54
N ARG A 123 -17.83 14.46 -11.06
CA ARG A 123 -17.74 13.38 -10.06
C ARG A 123 -16.84 12.25 -10.54
N ARG A 124 -17.04 11.77 -11.77
CA ARG A 124 -16.21 10.71 -12.38
C ARG A 124 -14.75 11.14 -12.50
N ASN A 125 -14.48 12.37 -12.94
CA ASN A 125 -13.13 12.90 -13.05
C ASN A 125 -12.46 13.05 -11.68
N ALA A 126 -13.19 13.46 -10.65
CA ALA A 126 -12.68 13.54 -9.28
C ALA A 126 -12.30 12.16 -8.74
N ILE A 127 -13.17 11.16 -8.93
CA ILE A 127 -12.90 9.75 -8.55
C ILE A 127 -11.65 9.25 -9.27
N TYR A 128 -11.56 9.46 -10.58
CA TYR A 128 -10.38 9.09 -11.36
C TYR A 128 -9.10 9.72 -10.80
N LEU A 129 -9.15 11.02 -10.46
CA LEU A 129 -8.00 11.73 -9.88
C LEU A 129 -7.58 11.14 -8.52
N TYR A 130 -8.53 10.73 -7.67
CA TYR A 130 -8.23 10.03 -6.43
C TYR A 130 -7.47 8.72 -6.67
N PHE A 131 -7.92 7.90 -7.61
CA PHE A 131 -7.23 6.65 -7.96
C PHE A 131 -5.83 6.91 -8.52
N VAL A 132 -5.67 7.90 -9.40
CA VAL A 132 -4.35 8.29 -9.93
C VAL A 132 -3.43 8.71 -8.79
N LEU A 133 -3.90 9.53 -7.85
CA LEU A 133 -3.10 9.98 -6.70
C LEU A 133 -2.70 8.82 -5.78
N LEU A 134 -3.65 7.95 -5.43
CA LEU A 134 -3.40 6.78 -4.59
C LEU A 134 -2.41 5.81 -5.25
N GLY A 135 -2.58 5.53 -6.54
CA GLY A 135 -1.73 4.61 -7.28
C GLY A 135 -0.36 5.17 -7.66
N SER A 136 -0.19 6.49 -7.70
CA SER A 136 1.08 7.11 -8.10
C SER A 136 1.97 7.50 -6.92
N CYS A 137 1.39 7.73 -5.74
CA CYS A 137 2.14 8.17 -4.56
C CYS A 137 2.67 6.98 -3.75
N ILE A 138 3.81 7.17 -3.08
CA ILE A 138 4.31 6.26 -2.07
C ILE A 138 3.38 6.33 -0.86
N ILE A 139 2.80 5.19 -0.48
CA ILE A 139 1.97 5.05 0.71
C ILE A 139 2.79 4.35 1.79
N PRO A 140 3.14 5.04 2.90
CA PRO A 140 3.88 4.44 3.99
C PRO A 140 3.13 3.26 4.61
N GLU A 141 3.83 2.18 4.96
CA GLU A 141 3.23 0.95 5.52
C GLU A 141 2.31 1.23 6.70
N ARG A 142 2.77 2.08 7.63
CA ARG A 142 2.00 2.52 8.81
C ARG A 142 0.63 3.14 8.49
N ARG A 143 0.45 3.70 7.29
CA ARG A 143 -0.79 4.35 6.83
C ARG A 143 -1.64 3.45 5.93
N ARG A 144 -1.15 2.28 5.51
CA ARG A 144 -1.93 1.35 4.67
C ARG A 144 -3.18 0.86 5.37
N ARG A 145 -3.07 0.55 6.68
CA ARG A 145 -4.20 0.18 7.54
C ARG A 145 -5.28 1.27 7.60
N GLU A 146 -4.88 2.54 7.70
CA GLU A 146 -5.84 3.66 7.75
C GLU A 146 -6.59 3.88 6.43
N LEU A 147 -6.03 3.38 5.32
CA LEU A 147 -6.62 3.50 3.99
C LEU A 147 -7.43 2.27 3.58
N ASN A 148 -7.62 1.30 4.48
CA ASN A 148 -8.18 -0.03 4.17
C ASN A 148 -7.50 -0.65 2.93
N LEU A 149 -6.22 -0.34 2.72
CA LEU A 149 -5.45 -0.98 1.68
C LEU A 149 -5.11 -2.37 2.21
N ILE A 150 -5.80 -3.35 1.63
CA ILE A 150 -5.76 -4.79 1.94
C ILE A 150 -4.35 -5.21 2.36
N TYR A 151 -4.24 -5.67 3.61
CA TYR A 151 -3.01 -6.22 4.15
C TYR A 151 -2.81 -7.61 3.56
N HIS A 152 -1.68 -7.82 2.87
CA HIS A 152 -1.27 -9.15 2.45
C HIS A 152 -0.51 -9.81 3.62
N ASP A 153 -1.19 -10.69 4.36
CA ASP A 153 -0.51 -11.54 5.33
C ASP A 153 0.28 -12.63 4.58
N GLN A 154 1.60 -12.68 4.82
CA GLN A 154 2.49 -13.67 4.22
C GLN A 154 2.07 -15.10 4.58
N PHE A 155 1.50 -15.31 5.78
CA PHE A 155 0.98 -16.60 6.19
C PHE A 155 -0.23 -17.00 5.35
N ASP A 156 -1.18 -16.08 5.16
CA ASP A 156 -2.37 -16.35 4.35
C ASP A 156 -1.99 -16.65 2.88
N GLU A 157 -0.97 -15.97 2.35
CA GLU A 157 -0.40 -16.28 1.03
C GLU A 157 0.29 -17.65 0.96
N LEU A 158 1.01 -18.05 2.02
CA LEU A 158 1.56 -19.41 2.12
C LEU A 158 0.44 -20.46 2.14
N CYS A 159 -0.59 -20.26 2.96
CA CYS A 159 -1.73 -21.17 3.07
C CYS A 159 -2.44 -21.33 1.72
N LYS A 160 -2.64 -20.23 0.98
CA LYS A 160 -3.18 -20.25 -0.39
C LYS A 160 -2.31 -21.09 -1.33
N LYS A 161 -0.98 -20.91 -1.32
CA LYS A 161 -0.05 -21.69 -2.16
C LYS A 161 -0.10 -23.18 -1.87
N ILE A 162 -0.09 -23.58 -0.59
CA ILE A 162 -0.20 -24.98 -0.18
C ILE A 162 -1.55 -25.56 -0.65
N ARG A 163 -2.65 -24.83 -0.43
CA ARG A 163 -3.98 -25.23 -0.86
C ARG A 163 -4.10 -25.33 -2.37
N ASP A 164 -3.46 -24.45 -3.12
CA ASP A 164 -3.42 -24.53 -4.59
C ASP A 164 -2.58 -25.72 -5.05
N PHE A 165 -1.48 -26.03 -4.36
CA PHE A 165 -0.67 -27.22 -4.64
C PHE A 165 -1.47 -28.52 -4.46
N LYS A 166 -2.44 -28.55 -3.52
CA LYS A 166 -3.40 -29.67 -3.33
C LYS A 166 -4.02 -30.16 -4.65
N LYS A 167 -4.22 -29.26 -5.63
CA LYS A 167 -4.78 -29.60 -6.95
C LYS A 167 -3.91 -30.63 -7.70
N TYR A 168 -2.61 -30.66 -7.41
CA TYR A 168 -1.66 -31.61 -7.98
C TYR A 168 -1.43 -32.81 -7.06
N ASN A 169 -1.21 -32.56 -5.76
CA ASN A 169 -1.04 -33.62 -4.76
C ASN A 169 -1.24 -33.10 -3.33
N ILE A 170 -1.53 -34.01 -2.40
CA ILE A 170 -1.77 -33.74 -0.98
C ILE A 170 -0.56 -34.03 -0.07
N TYR A 171 0.56 -34.43 -0.67
CA TYR A 171 1.77 -34.82 0.06
C TYR A 171 2.77 -33.68 0.14
N PHE A 172 3.31 -33.48 1.34
CA PHE A 172 4.24 -32.41 1.65
C PHE A 172 5.40 -32.92 2.50
N VAL A 173 6.53 -32.22 2.43
CA VAL A 173 7.64 -32.38 3.37
C VAL A 173 7.98 -31.02 3.97
N PHE A 174 7.92 -30.92 5.30
CA PHE A 174 8.34 -29.73 6.02
C PHE A 174 9.72 -29.96 6.63
N GLU A 175 10.60 -28.97 6.52
CA GLU A 175 11.93 -28.95 7.12
C GLU A 175 12.00 -27.79 8.12
N TYR A 176 12.22 -28.10 9.41
CA TYR A 176 12.28 -27.13 10.49
C TYR A 176 13.74 -26.70 10.78
N GLU A 177 13.93 -25.77 11.72
CA GLU A 177 15.26 -25.22 12.05
C GLU A 177 16.26 -26.28 12.54
N ASP A 178 15.77 -27.32 13.20
CA ASP A 178 16.55 -28.48 13.65
C ASP A 178 17.04 -29.36 12.48
N GLY A 179 16.63 -29.06 11.25
CA GLY A 179 16.96 -29.81 10.04
C GLY A 179 16.15 -31.11 9.89
N ILE A 180 15.22 -31.39 10.81
CA ILE A 180 14.40 -32.59 10.74
C ILE A 180 13.32 -32.39 9.69
N LYS A 181 13.16 -33.41 8.85
CA LYS A 181 12.12 -33.47 7.81
C LYS A 181 10.93 -34.27 8.29
N HIS A 182 9.74 -33.73 8.05
CA HIS A 182 8.47 -34.40 8.35
C HIS A 182 7.69 -34.62 7.07
N LYS A 183 7.36 -35.89 6.76
CA LYS A 183 6.43 -36.23 5.68
C LYS A 183 5.01 -36.02 6.20
N LEU A 184 4.21 -35.30 5.42
CA LEU A 184 2.92 -34.79 5.84
C LEU A 184 1.88 -35.03 4.75
N VAL A 185 0.68 -35.39 5.18
CA VAL A 185 -0.49 -35.49 4.31
C VAL A 185 -1.46 -34.38 4.68
N TYR A 186 -1.82 -33.54 3.72
CA TYR A 186 -2.76 -32.44 3.90
C TYR A 186 -4.17 -32.97 4.20
N ASP A 187 -4.81 -32.46 5.26
CA ASP A 187 -6.18 -32.82 5.59
C ASP A 187 -7.16 -32.14 4.63
N ILE A 188 -7.75 -32.92 3.73
CA ILE A 188 -8.67 -32.39 2.71
C ILE A 188 -10.05 -32.05 3.24
N HIS A 189 -10.43 -32.55 4.42
CA HIS A 189 -11.76 -32.45 4.99
C HIS A 189 -11.88 -31.30 5.98
N ASN A 190 -10.85 -31.08 6.80
CA ASN A 190 -10.87 -30.06 7.86
C ASN A 190 -10.28 -28.72 7.44
N ASN A 191 -9.45 -28.67 6.38
CA ASN A 191 -8.92 -27.41 5.88
C ASN A 191 -9.92 -26.73 4.93
N THR A 192 -10.71 -25.81 5.48
CA THR A 192 -11.67 -24.98 4.75
C THR A 192 -11.12 -23.57 4.49
N ILE A 193 -11.75 -22.85 3.54
CA ILE A 193 -11.43 -21.44 3.29
C ILE A 193 -12.12 -20.61 4.36
N GLU A 194 -11.35 -19.82 5.08
CA GLU A 194 -11.83 -18.87 6.08
C GLU A 194 -11.67 -17.45 5.54
N PHE A 195 -12.58 -16.55 5.94
CA PHE A 195 -12.56 -15.15 5.52
C PHE A 195 -12.66 -14.25 6.74
N ASN A 196 -11.92 -13.14 6.72
CA ASN A 196 -12.03 -12.11 7.75
C ASN A 196 -13.21 -11.16 7.46
N ASP A 197 -13.43 -10.20 8.37
CA ASP A 197 -14.51 -9.20 8.27
C ASP A 197 -14.41 -8.31 7.01
N ASP A 198 -13.22 -8.20 6.40
CA ASP A 198 -12.99 -7.47 5.16
C ASP A 198 -13.28 -8.32 3.90
N GLY A 199 -13.70 -9.58 4.07
CA GLY A 199 -13.98 -10.52 2.98
C GLY A 199 -12.72 -11.07 2.30
N LEU A 200 -11.57 -10.99 2.97
CA LEU A 200 -10.30 -11.54 2.49
C LEU A 200 -10.08 -12.93 3.06
N GLU A 201 -9.54 -13.85 2.23
CA GLU A 201 -9.13 -15.16 2.73
C GLU A 201 -8.09 -15.01 3.85
N HIS A 202 -8.39 -15.59 5.00
CA HIS A 202 -7.60 -15.55 6.22
C HIS A 202 -7.52 -16.94 6.84
N TYR A 203 -6.37 -17.35 7.36
CA TYR A 203 -6.19 -18.69 7.92
C TYR A 203 -5.59 -18.63 9.33
N ASP A 204 -6.21 -19.30 10.30
CA ASP A 204 -5.59 -19.54 11.61
C ASP A 204 -4.50 -20.63 11.54
N GLY A 205 -4.67 -21.60 10.64
CA GLY A 205 -3.69 -22.63 10.36
C GLY A 205 -4.16 -23.64 9.32
N LEU A 206 -3.26 -24.57 8.98
CA LEU A 206 -3.57 -25.73 8.13
C LEU A 206 -3.22 -27.03 8.84
N LEU A 207 -4.12 -28.01 8.79
CA LEU A 207 -3.97 -29.32 9.39
C LEU A 207 -3.34 -30.33 8.42
N PHE A 208 -2.39 -31.09 8.96
CA PHE A 208 -1.71 -32.19 8.30
C PHE A 208 -1.64 -33.41 9.22
N TYR A 209 -1.43 -34.59 8.62
CA TYR A 209 -1.08 -35.82 9.33
C TYR A 209 0.38 -36.19 9.08
N LYS A 210 1.14 -36.39 10.15
CA LYS A 210 2.52 -36.86 10.06
C LYS A 210 2.56 -38.35 9.78
N VAL A 211 3.32 -38.73 8.76
CA VAL A 211 3.43 -40.11 8.29
C VAL A 211 4.88 -40.53 8.16
N ASP A 212 5.14 -41.82 8.35
CA ASP A 212 6.48 -42.38 8.17
C ASP A 212 6.77 -42.59 6.66
N GLU A 213 5.74 -43.03 5.92
CA GLU A 213 5.73 -43.15 4.45
C GLU A 213 4.40 -42.65 3.88
N PHE A 214 4.41 -42.15 2.64
CA PHE A 214 3.19 -41.72 1.95
C PHE A 214 2.31 -42.89 1.49
N GLU A 215 2.89 -44.07 1.33
CA GLU A 215 2.16 -45.27 0.91
C GLU A 215 1.17 -45.70 2.00
N ASP A 216 -0.05 -46.06 1.59
CA ASP A 216 -1.20 -46.39 2.45
C ASP A 216 -1.63 -45.33 3.49
N SER A 217 -0.97 -44.17 3.54
CA SER A 217 -1.27 -43.09 4.49
C SER A 217 -2.74 -42.67 4.48
N LEU A 218 -3.36 -42.51 3.31
CA LEU A 218 -4.78 -42.18 3.18
C LEU A 218 -5.69 -43.20 3.88
N LYS A 219 -5.41 -44.50 3.74
CA LYS A 219 -6.20 -45.55 4.41
C LYS A 219 -6.05 -45.50 5.93
N GLN A 220 -4.87 -45.11 6.42
CA GLN A 220 -4.60 -44.94 7.85
C GLN A 220 -5.37 -43.73 8.40
N ILE A 221 -5.42 -42.62 7.63
CA ILE A 221 -6.24 -41.45 7.97
C ILE A 221 -7.72 -41.83 8.02
N ASP A 222 -8.23 -42.53 7.01
CA ASP A 222 -9.65 -42.93 6.93
C ASP A 222 -10.07 -43.84 8.08
N LYS A 223 -9.14 -44.64 8.62
CA LYS A 223 -9.38 -45.50 9.80
C LYS A 223 -9.18 -44.78 11.14
N GLY A 224 -8.73 -43.51 11.13
CA GLY A 224 -8.41 -42.75 12.33
C GLY A 224 -7.10 -43.18 13.02
N GLU A 225 -6.25 -43.97 12.36
CA GLU A 225 -5.01 -44.50 12.94
C GLU A 225 -3.92 -43.41 13.13
N LEU A 226 -4.11 -42.24 12.52
CA LEU A 226 -3.17 -41.11 12.54
C LEU A 226 -3.68 -39.91 13.35
N GLU A 227 -4.76 -40.04 14.10
CA GLU A 227 -5.35 -38.97 14.91
C GLU A 227 -4.33 -38.33 15.89
N ASP A 228 -3.51 -39.16 16.54
CA ASP A 228 -2.46 -38.70 17.46
C ASP A 228 -1.23 -38.09 16.75
N LYS A 229 -1.20 -38.14 15.40
CA LYS A 229 -0.10 -37.64 14.56
C LYS A 229 -0.47 -36.36 13.81
N LYS A 230 -1.47 -35.61 14.28
CA LYS A 230 -1.86 -34.31 13.70
C LYS A 230 -0.77 -33.25 13.88
N LEU A 231 -0.56 -32.46 12.85
CA LEU A 231 0.33 -31.30 12.84
C LEU A 231 -0.43 -30.09 12.31
N TYR A 232 -0.41 -29.00 13.07
CA TYR A 232 -0.95 -27.72 12.65
C TYR A 232 0.19 -26.82 12.20
N LEU A 233 0.12 -26.40 10.94
CA LEU A 233 0.92 -25.28 10.43
C LEU A 233 0.24 -23.99 10.87
N THR A 234 0.93 -23.21 11.70
CA THR A 234 0.46 -21.91 12.21
C THR A 234 1.56 -20.87 12.06
N ARG A 235 1.22 -19.59 12.29
CA ARG A 235 2.19 -18.48 12.28
C ARG A 235 3.37 -18.70 13.25
N ASP A 236 3.13 -19.39 14.36
CA ASP A 236 4.13 -19.65 15.41
C ASP A 236 4.99 -20.89 15.13
N ASN A 237 4.61 -21.71 14.15
CA ASN A 237 5.24 -22.99 13.84
C ASN A 237 5.58 -23.09 12.34
N LEU A 238 6.21 -22.03 11.81
CA LEU A 238 6.62 -21.99 10.41
C LEU A 238 7.86 -22.86 10.18
N PRO A 239 7.80 -23.82 9.23
CA PRO A 239 8.99 -24.53 8.79
C PRO A 239 9.92 -23.61 8.02
N LYS A 240 11.21 -23.94 8.01
CA LYS A 240 12.21 -23.21 7.23
C LYS A 240 12.04 -23.44 5.73
N LYS A 241 11.60 -24.65 5.34
CA LYS A 241 11.29 -25.00 3.95
C LYS A 241 10.08 -25.91 3.86
N ILE A 242 9.31 -25.73 2.79
CA ILE A 242 8.15 -26.56 2.46
C ILE A 242 8.36 -27.11 1.06
N PHE A 243 8.22 -28.43 0.93
CA PHE A 243 8.27 -29.10 -0.36
C PHE A 243 6.90 -29.73 -0.65
N GLY A 244 6.28 -29.33 -1.76
CA GLY A 244 5.17 -30.07 -2.36
C GLY A 244 5.71 -31.29 -3.10
N VAL A 245 5.07 -32.45 -2.91
CA VAL A 245 5.54 -33.71 -3.48
C VAL A 245 4.68 -34.11 -4.66
N HIS A 246 5.24 -34.13 -5.87
CA HIS A 246 4.59 -34.65 -7.07
C HIS A 246 4.78 -36.16 -7.18
N ARG A 247 3.70 -36.91 -7.41
CA ARG A 247 3.79 -38.35 -7.68
C ARG A 247 3.88 -38.58 -9.19
N LYS A 248 5.05 -38.96 -9.70
CA LYS A 248 5.24 -39.39 -11.10
C LYS A 248 5.55 -40.88 -11.16
N HIS A 249 4.58 -41.68 -11.59
CA HIS A 249 4.68 -43.14 -11.66
C HIS A 249 5.13 -43.78 -10.33
N ARG A 250 6.40 -44.21 -10.24
CA ARG A 250 7.03 -44.84 -9.06
C ARG A 250 8.00 -43.92 -8.30
N ASN A 251 8.20 -42.68 -8.76
CA ASN A 251 9.12 -41.72 -8.14
C ASN A 251 8.37 -40.50 -7.59
N TYR A 252 8.97 -39.89 -6.58
CA TYR A 252 8.52 -38.61 -6.01
C TYR A 252 9.47 -37.50 -6.47
N GLU A 253 8.90 -36.44 -7.02
CA GLU A 253 9.60 -35.18 -7.30
C GLU A 253 9.20 -34.13 -6.26
N TYR A 254 10.14 -33.30 -5.85
CA TYR A 254 9.94 -32.29 -4.81
C TYR A 254 10.00 -30.89 -5.43
N GLU A 255 8.98 -30.10 -5.17
CA GLU A 255 8.91 -28.68 -5.55
C GLU A 255 8.95 -27.83 -4.28
N GLU A 256 9.93 -26.95 -4.14
CA GLU A 256 9.98 -26.03 -3.01
C GLU A 256 8.92 -24.94 -3.17
N ILE A 257 8.04 -24.83 -2.19
CA ILE A 257 7.05 -23.75 -2.11
C ILE A 257 7.74 -22.55 -1.48
N ILE A 258 8.01 -21.53 -2.28
CA ILE A 258 8.66 -20.28 -1.84
C ILE A 258 7.62 -19.38 -1.16
N PHE A 259 7.90 -18.91 0.05
CA PHE A 259 7.07 -17.95 0.79
C PHE A 259 7.94 -16.91 1.51
#